data_AF-A0A9J6F3Q8-F1
#
_entry.id   AF-A0A9J6F3Q8-F1
#
_cell.length_a   1.000
_cell.length_b   1.000
_cell.length_c   1.000
_cell.angle_alpha   90.00
_cell.angle_beta   90.00
_cell.angle_gamma   90.00
#
_symmetry.space_group_name_H-M   'P 1'
#
loop_
_entity.id
_entity.type
_entity.pdbx_description
1 polymer ?
#
loop_
_entity_poly.entity_id
_entity_poly.type
_entity_poly.pdbx_seq_one_letter_code
_entity_poly.pdbx_strand_id
1 'polypeptide(L)'
;MAEKGLQKQVFRKGSQKGKGWCTVCEIHFDDSYLDHRRTEDHKMKRNEKYPKCHPCSMAFHNRKQYEHHCGSDFHCKNVEVIDNEVDESAGPLGEEYLQEVPAYYCTLCKLLMKIELKSHHCCTLGHYRRYRNTKRKEETAKKAKPSMKEREDEEDDTNQVGSDDETRAASEWCRPSWSV
;
A
#
# COMPACT_ATOMS: atom_id res chain seq x y z
N MET A 1 2.88 11.43 92.20
CA MET A 1 4.19 11.14 91.61
C MET A 1 4.18 11.73 90.21
N ALA A 2 4.78 12.90 90.04
CA ALA A 2 4.97 13.56 88.76
C ALA A 2 6.42 13.35 88.30
N GLU A 3 6.68 13.78 87.06
CA GLU A 3 7.99 13.96 86.39
C GLU A 3 8.47 12.74 85.57
N LYS A 4 8.96 12.82 84.33
CA LYS A 4 9.20 13.89 83.33
C LYS A 4 9.60 13.12 82.05
N GLY A 5 9.21 13.59 80.86
CA GLY A 5 9.63 13.00 79.59
C GLY A 5 11.03 13.44 79.12
N LEU A 6 11.64 12.66 78.21
CA LEU A 6 12.67 13.06 77.24
C LEU A 6 12.84 11.88 76.22
N GLN A 7 12.23 11.88 75.04
CA GLN A 7 12.61 12.51 73.76
C GLN A 7 13.88 11.97 73.07
N LYS A 8 13.68 11.64 71.77
CA LYS A 8 14.64 11.47 70.65
C LYS A 8 15.25 10.04 70.56
N GLN A 9 15.35 9.41 69.39
CA GLN A 9 15.61 9.99 68.08
C GLN A 9 15.16 9.05 66.94
N VAL A 10 14.50 9.65 65.95
CA VAL A 10 14.30 9.09 64.62
C VAL A 10 15.68 8.91 63.97
N PHE A 11 16.10 7.68 63.69
CA PHE A 11 17.20 7.42 62.75
C PHE A 11 16.62 7.03 61.39
N ARG A 12 16.64 8.00 60.46
CA ARG A 12 16.57 7.79 59.01
C ARG A 12 18.00 7.65 58.46
N LYS A 13 18.11 6.95 57.32
CA LYS A 13 19.27 6.76 56.41
C LYS A 13 20.24 5.62 56.80
N GLY A 14 20.71 4.79 55.86
CA GLY A 14 20.54 4.87 54.41
C GLY A 14 21.06 3.68 53.60
N SER A 15 20.57 3.65 52.36
CA SER A 15 21.20 3.16 51.13
C SER A 15 22.00 1.86 51.24
N GLN A 16 21.34 0.73 50.97
CA GLN A 16 22.02 -0.50 50.58
C GLN A 16 22.84 -0.20 49.31
N LYS A 17 24.16 -0.13 49.47
CA LYS A 17 25.13 -0.13 48.37
C LYS A 17 25.52 -1.56 48.07
N GLY A 18 25.51 -1.91 46.78
CA GLY A 18 26.22 -3.06 46.23
C GLY A 18 25.33 -4.24 45.91
N LYS A 19 25.38 -4.63 44.63
CA LYS A 19 24.91 -5.91 44.08
C LYS A 19 23.41 -6.00 43.86
N GLY A 20 22.99 -5.78 42.62
CA GLY A 20 21.64 -6.11 42.15
C GLY A 20 21.68 -7.07 40.96
N TRP A 21 20.58 -7.79 40.76
CA TRP A 21 20.35 -8.60 39.56
C TRP A 21 19.54 -7.79 38.55
N CYS A 22 19.96 -7.81 37.29
CA CYS A 22 19.18 -7.21 36.21
C CYS A 22 18.52 -8.31 35.39
N THR A 23 17.19 -8.29 35.27
CA THR A 23 16.42 -9.24 34.45
C THR A 23 16.50 -8.96 32.95
N VAL A 24 16.94 -7.77 32.54
CA VAL A 24 17.15 -7.40 31.14
C VAL A 24 18.52 -7.87 30.66
N CYS A 25 19.54 -7.68 31.49
CA CYS A 25 20.91 -8.05 31.15
C CYS A 25 21.28 -9.46 31.61
N GLU A 26 20.48 -10.07 32.49
CA GLU A 26 20.68 -11.38 33.12
C GLU A 26 22.08 -11.52 33.76
N ILE A 27 22.51 -10.44 34.44
CA ILE A 27 23.79 -10.37 35.15
C ILE A 27 23.60 -9.78 36.55
N HIS A 28 24.52 -10.17 37.44
CA HIS A 28 24.77 -9.46 38.68
C HIS A 28 25.71 -8.29 38.38
N PHE A 29 25.37 -7.10 38.87
CA PHE A 29 26.20 -5.91 38.74
C PHE A 29 26.56 -5.41 40.14
N ASP A 30 27.80 -4.97 40.34
CA ASP A 30 28.28 -4.53 41.66
C ASP A 30 27.92 -3.06 41.96
N ASP A 31 27.57 -2.28 40.93
CA ASP A 31 27.18 -0.88 41.01
C ASP A 31 25.74 -0.66 41.51
N SER A 32 25.29 0.60 41.59
CA SER A 32 23.89 0.92 41.87
C SER A 32 22.99 0.52 40.70
N TYR A 33 21.79 -0.01 40.96
CA TYR A 33 20.81 -0.37 39.90
C TYR A 33 20.50 0.81 38.97
N LEU A 34 20.46 2.03 39.52
CA LEU A 34 20.21 3.24 38.73
C LEU A 34 21.34 3.55 37.75
N ASP A 35 22.59 3.30 38.14
CA ASP A 35 23.73 3.53 37.27
C ASP A 35 23.87 2.41 36.25
N HIS A 36 23.60 1.16 36.63
CA HIS A 36 23.51 0.03 35.72
C HIS A 36 22.50 0.30 34.57
N ARG A 37 21.30 0.81 34.86
CA ARG A 37 20.28 1.10 33.83
C ARG A 37 20.67 2.22 32.86
N ARG A 38 21.59 3.11 33.27
CA ARG A 38 22.11 4.20 32.42
C ARG A 38 23.26 3.76 31.54
N THR A 39 23.93 2.64 31.84
CA THR A 39 24.99 2.09 31.00
C THR A 39 24.51 1.84 29.57
N GLU A 40 25.39 2.07 28.60
CA GLU A 40 25.09 1.77 27.19
C GLU A 40 24.83 0.27 26.98
N ASP A 41 25.55 -0.61 27.69
CA ASP A 41 25.32 -2.06 27.70
C ASP A 41 23.86 -2.42 28.06
N HIS A 42 23.34 -1.81 29.13
CA HIS A 42 21.95 -2.03 29.51
C HIS A 42 20.99 -1.51 28.44
N LYS A 43 21.22 -0.30 27.91
CA LYS A 43 20.36 0.29 26.85
C LYS A 43 20.35 -0.57 25.60
N MET A 44 21.51 -1.11 25.18
CA MET A 44 21.63 -1.99 24.02
C MET A 44 20.89 -3.30 24.24
N LYS A 45 21.19 -4.04 25.31
CA LYS A 45 20.50 -5.32 25.63
C LYS A 45 18.99 -5.13 25.82
N ARG A 46 18.58 -4.01 26.42
CA ARG A 46 17.15 -3.64 26.52
C ARG A 46 16.54 -3.41 25.15
N ASN A 47 17.17 -2.63 24.28
CA ASN A 47 16.65 -2.32 22.95
C ASN A 47 16.59 -3.55 22.04
N GLU A 48 17.56 -4.45 22.18
CA GLU A 48 17.59 -5.73 21.47
C GLU A 48 16.44 -6.65 21.91
N LYS A 49 16.22 -6.77 23.23
CA LYS A 49 15.16 -7.63 23.79
C LYS A 49 13.77 -7.01 23.65
N TYR A 50 13.68 -5.69 23.77
CA TYR A 50 12.43 -4.91 23.84
C TYR A 50 12.50 -3.66 22.94
N PRO A 51 12.39 -3.84 21.62
CA PRO A 51 12.40 -2.72 20.67
C PRO A 51 11.16 -1.84 20.84
N LYS A 52 11.32 -0.55 20.54
CA LYS A 52 10.24 0.44 20.58
C LYS A 52 10.16 1.19 19.26
N CYS A 53 8.94 1.42 18.78
CA CYS A 53 8.68 2.30 17.65
C CYS A 53 8.47 3.72 18.18
N HIS A 54 9.39 4.63 17.84
CA HIS A 54 9.27 6.04 18.18
C HIS A 54 8.07 6.73 17.49
N PRO A 55 7.87 6.57 16.16
CA PRO A 55 6.70 7.13 15.46
C PRO A 55 5.35 6.74 16.05
N CYS A 56 5.23 5.51 16.56
CA CYS A 56 3.98 5.00 17.11
C CYS A 56 3.93 5.02 18.64
N SER A 57 5.02 5.45 19.31
CA SER A 57 5.20 5.36 20.76
C SER A 57 4.86 3.98 21.38
N MET A 58 5.05 2.90 20.61
CA MET A 58 4.73 1.53 21.01
C MET A 58 5.99 0.75 21.39
N ALA A 59 5.92 -0.01 22.50
CA ALA A 59 6.97 -0.93 22.92
C ALA A 59 6.57 -2.37 22.62
N PHE A 60 7.52 -3.16 22.13
CA PHE A 60 7.30 -4.54 21.70
C PHE A 60 8.08 -5.50 22.58
N HIS A 61 7.48 -6.67 22.83
CA HIS A 61 8.07 -7.70 23.68
C HIS A 61 9.08 -8.57 22.92
N ASN A 62 9.04 -8.49 21.60
CA ASN A 62 9.84 -9.33 20.72
C ASN A 62 10.15 -8.59 19.42
N ARG A 63 11.33 -8.82 18.88
CA ARG A 63 11.77 -8.24 17.61
C ARG A 63 10.83 -8.57 16.45
N LYS A 64 10.31 -9.80 16.39
CA LYS A 64 9.34 -10.19 15.35
C LYS A 64 8.04 -9.38 15.38
N GLN A 65 7.57 -9.00 16.58
CA GLN A 65 6.37 -8.16 16.71
C GLN A 65 6.64 -6.72 16.25
N TYR A 66 7.84 -6.22 16.51
CA TYR A 66 8.29 -4.92 16.00
C TYR A 66 8.41 -4.92 14.47
N GLU A 67 8.99 -5.97 13.89
CA GLU A 67 9.10 -6.11 12.43
C GLU A 67 7.71 -6.20 11.76
N HIS A 68 6.80 -6.99 12.33
CA HIS A 68 5.41 -7.05 11.86
C HIS A 68 4.69 -5.71 12.02
N HIS A 69 4.95 -4.98 13.12
CA HIS A 69 4.42 -3.64 13.30
C HIS A 69 4.93 -2.69 12.21
N CYS A 70 6.24 -2.69 11.91
CA CYS A 70 6.81 -1.84 10.86
C CYS A 70 6.21 -2.14 9.48
N GLY A 71 5.87 -3.41 9.22
CA GLY A 71 5.19 -3.82 7.99
C GLY A 71 3.66 -3.65 8.00
N SER A 72 3.07 -3.16 9.08
CA SER A 72 1.61 -2.98 9.20
C SER A 72 1.17 -1.64 8.63
N ASP A 73 -0.03 -1.61 8.03
CA ASP A 73 -0.65 -0.38 7.52
C ASP A 73 -0.80 0.70 8.60
N PHE A 74 -0.91 0.30 9.87
CA PHE A 74 -0.95 1.23 11.00
C PHE A 74 0.36 2.02 11.13
N HIS A 75 1.51 1.35 11.01
CA HIS A 75 2.81 2.02 11.03
C HIS A 75 3.00 2.88 9.80
N CYS A 76 2.69 2.37 8.60
CA CYS A 76 2.79 3.14 7.36
C CYS A 76 1.97 4.42 7.46
N LYS A 77 0.71 4.34 7.89
CA LYS A 77 -0.14 5.52 8.08
C LYS A 77 0.39 6.47 9.15
N ASN A 78 0.96 5.97 10.25
CA ASN A 78 1.47 6.86 11.31
C ASN A 78 2.78 7.54 10.92
N VAL A 79 3.65 6.86 10.18
CA VAL A 79 4.88 7.44 9.61
C VAL A 79 4.54 8.42 8.50
N GLU A 80 3.65 8.04 7.59
CA GLU A 80 3.13 8.95 6.57
C GLU A 80 2.48 10.18 7.21
N VAL A 81 1.68 10.05 8.27
CA VAL A 81 1.08 11.22 8.92
C VAL A 81 2.12 12.16 9.51
N ILE A 82 3.21 11.65 10.11
CA ILE A 82 4.30 12.47 10.66
C ILE A 82 5.12 13.13 9.54
N ASP A 83 5.44 12.39 8.49
CA ASP A 83 6.30 12.89 7.39
C ASP A 83 5.52 13.75 6.37
N ASN A 84 4.18 13.71 6.39
CA ASN A 84 3.31 14.55 5.57
C ASN A 84 2.75 15.77 6.33
N GLU A 85 3.16 16.03 7.57
CA GLU A 85 2.86 17.31 8.22
C GLU A 85 3.56 18.42 7.44
N VAL A 86 2.77 19.22 6.72
CA VAL A 86 3.28 20.39 6.00
C VAL A 86 3.54 21.47 7.04
N ASP A 87 4.80 21.75 7.31
CA ASP A 87 5.18 22.95 8.05
C ASP A 87 4.88 24.18 7.18
N GLU A 88 3.75 24.84 7.43
CA GLU A 88 3.34 26.06 6.70
C GLU A 88 4.35 27.21 6.85
N SER A 89 5.27 27.13 7.82
CA SER A 89 6.36 28.09 8.00
C SER A 89 7.61 27.73 7.18
N ALA A 90 7.75 26.48 6.75
CA ALA A 90 8.86 26.05 5.91
C ALA A 90 8.45 26.20 4.43
N GLY A 91 9.23 26.97 3.66
CA GLY A 91 9.10 27.00 2.20
C GLY A 91 9.42 25.63 1.57
N PRO A 92 9.31 25.47 0.23
CA PRO A 92 9.70 24.22 -0.44
C PRO A 92 11.21 23.98 -0.27
N LEU A 93 11.58 23.24 0.77
CA LEU A 93 12.96 22.88 1.05
C LEU A 93 13.34 21.64 0.25
N GLY A 94 14.51 21.68 -0.38
CA GLY A 94 15.06 20.55 -1.14
C GLY A 94 14.59 20.49 -2.59
N GLU A 95 13.97 21.55 -3.11
CA GLU A 95 13.69 21.70 -4.54
C GLU A 95 14.99 21.65 -5.37
N GLU A 96 16.11 22.10 -4.82
CA GLU A 96 17.43 22.04 -5.47
C GLU A 96 17.92 20.61 -5.76
N TYR A 97 17.37 19.61 -5.07
CA TYR A 97 17.69 18.19 -5.30
C TYR A 97 16.74 17.53 -6.31
N LEU A 98 15.74 18.26 -6.82
CA LEU A 98 14.81 17.73 -7.81
C LEU A 98 15.43 17.86 -9.21
N GLN A 99 15.55 16.73 -9.89
CA GLN A 99 15.97 16.68 -11.28
C GLN A 99 14.77 16.39 -12.16
N GLU A 100 14.56 17.23 -13.18
CA GLU A 100 13.60 16.93 -14.24
C GLU A 100 14.07 15.71 -15.02
N VAL A 101 13.29 14.64 -14.96
CA VAL A 101 13.56 13.42 -15.71
C VAL A 101 12.45 13.20 -16.73
N PRO A 102 12.76 13.22 -18.03
CA PRO A 102 11.76 12.97 -19.05
C PRO A 102 11.28 11.50 -19.00
N ALA A 103 9.97 11.32 -19.11
CA ALA A 103 9.30 10.04 -18.94
C ALA A 103 8.17 9.87 -19.98
N TYR A 104 7.90 8.62 -20.37
CA TYR A 104 6.76 8.29 -21.21
C TYR A 104 5.60 7.78 -20.37
N TYR A 105 4.40 8.26 -20.67
CA TYR A 105 3.17 7.76 -20.10
C TYR A 105 2.41 6.91 -21.12
N CYS A 106 2.17 5.63 -20.80
CA CYS A 106 1.34 4.76 -21.63
C CYS A 106 -0.12 4.86 -21.22
N THR A 107 -0.97 5.42 -22.08
CA THR A 107 -2.42 5.56 -21.84
C THR A 107 -3.17 4.23 -21.81
N LEU A 108 -2.67 3.20 -22.50
CA LEU A 108 -3.26 1.85 -22.48
C LEU A 108 -3.06 1.14 -21.15
N CYS A 109 -1.89 1.34 -20.54
CA CYS A 109 -1.48 0.67 -19.30
C CYS A 109 -1.61 1.57 -18.07
N LYS A 110 -1.87 2.88 -18.25
CA LYS A 110 -1.83 3.91 -17.22
C LYS A 110 -0.54 3.87 -16.40
N LEU A 111 0.60 3.80 -17.10
CA LEU A 111 1.92 3.60 -16.50
C LEU A 111 2.90 4.67 -16.99
N LEU A 112 3.51 5.37 -16.03
CA LEU A 112 4.64 6.28 -16.26
C LEU A 112 5.95 5.50 -16.21
N MET A 113 6.83 5.70 -17.18
CA MET A 113 8.06 4.93 -17.33
C MET A 113 9.20 5.81 -17.81
N LYS A 114 10.43 5.43 -17.46
CA LYS A 114 11.64 6.07 -17.98
C LYS A 114 11.74 5.87 -19.49
N ILE A 115 12.42 6.79 -20.18
CA ILE A 115 12.61 6.76 -21.64
C ILE A 115 13.14 5.42 -22.13
N GLU A 116 14.16 4.88 -21.47
CA GLU A 116 14.84 3.64 -21.86
C GLU A 116 13.93 2.41 -21.79
N LEU A 117 12.96 2.44 -20.88
CA LEU A 117 12.02 1.34 -20.64
C LEU A 117 10.85 1.34 -21.63
N LYS A 118 10.74 2.34 -22.52
CA LYS A 118 9.67 2.41 -23.53
C LYS A 118 9.60 1.14 -24.37
N SER A 119 10.73 0.73 -24.94
CA SER A 119 10.78 -0.45 -25.82
C SER A 119 10.43 -1.71 -25.04
N HIS A 120 11.05 -1.89 -23.86
CA HIS A 120 10.78 -3.04 -23.01
C HIS A 120 9.30 -3.13 -22.62
N HIS A 121 8.68 -2.00 -22.22
CA HIS A 121 7.27 -1.95 -21.90
C HIS A 121 6.37 -2.33 -23.08
N CYS A 122 6.61 -1.73 -24.26
CA CYS A 122 5.83 -2.01 -25.45
C CYS A 122 5.95 -3.48 -25.87
N CYS A 123 7.06 -4.14 -25.56
CA CYS A 123 7.28 -5.56 -25.80
C CYS A 123 6.69 -6.50 -24.73
N THR A 124 6.10 -5.97 -23.64
CA THR A 124 5.48 -6.83 -22.63
C THR A 124 4.20 -7.49 -23.14
N LEU A 125 3.99 -8.76 -22.77
CA LEU A 125 2.75 -9.49 -23.08
C LEU A 125 1.50 -8.78 -22.55
N GLY A 126 1.63 -8.03 -21.45
CA GLY A 126 0.55 -7.20 -20.90
C GLY A 126 0.19 -6.05 -21.83
N HIS A 127 1.18 -5.36 -22.39
CA HIS A 127 0.95 -4.28 -23.35
C HIS A 127 0.27 -4.81 -24.62
N TYR A 128 0.78 -5.89 -25.20
CA TYR A 128 0.20 -6.49 -26.42
C TYR A 128 -1.27 -6.89 -26.25
N ARG A 129 -1.63 -7.51 -25.11
CA ARG A 129 -3.03 -7.87 -24.83
C ARG A 129 -3.94 -6.65 -24.77
N ARG A 130 -3.52 -5.58 -24.07
CA ARG A 130 -4.31 -4.34 -23.98
C ARG A 130 -4.43 -3.64 -25.32
N TYR A 131 -3.34 -3.58 -26.09
CA TYR A 131 -3.34 -3.03 -27.45
C TYR A 131 -4.32 -3.78 -28.36
N ARG A 132 -4.22 -5.12 -28.43
CA ARG A 132 -5.10 -5.95 -29.25
C ARG A 132 -6.57 -5.82 -28.86
N ASN A 133 -6.87 -5.79 -27.56
CA ASN A 133 -8.23 -5.59 -27.05
C ASN A 133 -8.79 -4.21 -27.45
N THR A 134 -7.97 -3.17 -27.38
CA THR A 134 -8.37 -1.81 -27.78
C THR A 134 -8.64 -1.75 -29.28
N LYS A 135 -7.75 -2.32 -30.11
CA LYS A 135 -7.95 -2.44 -31.56
C LYS A 135 -9.24 -3.16 -31.92
N ARG A 136 -9.51 -4.31 -31.31
CA ARG A 136 -10.76 -5.06 -31.54
C ARG A 136 -11.99 -4.22 -31.21
N LYS A 137 -11.95 -3.46 -30.09
CA LYS A 137 -13.05 -2.56 -29.70
C LYS A 137 -13.24 -1.42 -30.71
N GLU A 138 -12.16 -0.81 -31.20
CA GLU A 138 -12.20 0.21 -32.25
C GLU A 138 -12.86 -0.32 -33.53
N GLU A 139 -12.50 -1.53 -33.96
CA GLU A 139 -13.07 -2.17 -35.15
C GLU A 139 -14.56 -2.47 -34.98
N THR A 140 -14.99 -2.97 -33.83
CA THR A 140 -16.42 -3.19 -33.54
C THR A 140 -17.19 -1.87 -33.50
N ALA A 141 -16.59 -0.80 -32.97
CA ALA A 141 -17.21 0.52 -32.92
C ALA A 141 -17.34 1.16 -34.31
N LYS A 142 -16.41 0.88 -35.23
CA LYS A 142 -16.50 1.32 -36.63
C LYS A 142 -17.57 0.54 -37.41
N LYS A 143 -17.66 -0.77 -37.20
CA LYS A 143 -18.67 -1.63 -37.84
C LYS A 143 -20.09 -1.39 -37.33
N ALA A 144 -20.25 -0.80 -36.13
CA ALA A 144 -21.55 -0.41 -35.58
C ALA A 144 -22.05 0.96 -36.08
N LYS A 145 -21.29 1.67 -36.92
CA LYS A 145 -21.63 3.02 -37.42
C LYS A 145 -22.11 3.18 -38.88
N PRO A 146 -22.28 2.14 -39.74
CA PRO A 146 -22.88 2.36 -41.05
C PRO A 146 -24.39 2.02 -41.02
N SER A 147 -25.25 2.99 -40.66
CA SER A 147 -26.69 2.92 -40.99
C SER A 147 -27.44 4.26 -40.93
N MET A 148 -26.82 5.40 -41.30
CA MET A 148 -27.55 6.67 -41.48
C MET A 148 -26.83 7.60 -42.48
N LYS A 149 -26.64 7.19 -43.74
CA LYS A 149 -26.45 8.17 -44.84
C LYS A 149 -26.64 7.59 -46.24
N GLU A 150 -27.80 7.00 -46.57
CA GLU A 150 -28.24 6.87 -47.98
C GLU A 150 -29.78 6.89 -48.02
N ARG A 151 -30.35 8.04 -48.37
CA ARG A 151 -31.71 8.24 -48.94
C ARG A 151 -31.81 9.71 -49.37
N GLU A 152 -32.44 9.96 -50.54
CA GLU A 152 -32.29 11.09 -51.49
C GLU A 152 -31.27 10.66 -52.56
N ASP A 153 -31.63 10.19 -53.76
CA ASP A 153 -32.73 10.61 -54.67
C ASP A 153 -33.19 9.49 -55.63
N GLU A 154 -34.30 9.80 -56.32
CA GLU A 154 -34.93 9.19 -57.52
C GLU A 154 -36.03 8.13 -57.34
N GLU A 155 -37.25 8.64 -57.45
CA GLU A 155 -38.46 7.97 -57.93
C GLU A 155 -38.40 7.81 -59.47
N ASP A 156 -38.69 6.61 -59.99
CA ASP A 156 -39.26 6.27 -61.32
C ASP A 156 -39.17 4.73 -61.40
N ASP A 157 -40.08 3.88 -61.88
CA ASP A 157 -41.42 3.93 -62.43
C ASP A 157 -41.85 2.45 -62.60
N THR A 158 -43.15 2.26 -62.74
CA THR A 158 -43.84 1.09 -63.33
C THR A 158 -43.73 -0.34 -62.75
N ASN A 159 -44.82 -0.68 -62.04
CA ASN A 159 -45.93 -1.54 -62.51
C ASN A 159 -45.84 -3.08 -62.39
N GLN A 160 -46.86 -3.62 -61.68
CA GLN A 160 -47.61 -4.89 -61.87
C GLN A 160 -46.83 -6.22 -61.83
N VAL A 161 -47.35 -7.38 -61.43
CA VAL A 161 -48.62 -7.94 -60.91
C VAL A 161 -48.19 -9.40 -60.60
N GLY A 162 -48.30 -9.93 -59.40
CA GLY A 162 -49.51 -10.54 -58.84
C GLY A 162 -49.24 -12.02 -58.49
N SER A 163 -49.97 -12.52 -57.49
CA SER A 163 -50.38 -13.93 -57.30
C SER A 163 -49.30 -14.95 -56.93
N ASP A 164 -49.43 -15.91 -56.02
CA ASP A 164 -50.33 -16.25 -54.91
C ASP A 164 -49.67 -17.50 -54.25
N ASP A 165 -50.05 -17.74 -52.99
CA ASP A 165 -50.24 -19.06 -52.38
C ASP A 165 -49.09 -19.96 -51.83
N GLU A 166 -49.40 -20.51 -50.65
CA GLU A 166 -49.08 -21.84 -50.12
C GLU A 166 -47.60 -22.29 -49.99
N THR A 167 -47.12 -22.43 -48.75
CA THR A 167 -47.15 -23.75 -48.07
C THR A 167 -46.53 -23.68 -46.68
N ARG A 168 -47.29 -24.27 -45.75
CA ARG A 168 -46.95 -24.62 -44.38
C ARG A 168 -46.13 -25.92 -44.37
N ALA A 169 -44.95 -25.96 -43.77
CA ALA A 169 -44.40 -27.22 -43.24
C ALA A 169 -43.35 -27.00 -42.14
N ALA A 170 -43.62 -27.65 -41.02
CA ALA A 170 -42.79 -27.75 -39.83
C ALA A 170 -41.63 -28.75 -40.02
N SER A 171 -40.55 -28.56 -39.26
CA SER A 171 -39.69 -29.58 -38.62
C SER A 171 -38.42 -28.84 -38.16
N GLU A 172 -38.27 -28.47 -36.88
CA GLU A 172 -37.91 -29.34 -35.75
C GLU A 172 -36.81 -30.36 -36.04
N TRP A 173 -35.78 -30.30 -35.19
CA TRP A 173 -34.59 -31.15 -35.03
C TRP A 173 -33.35 -30.66 -35.80
N CYS A 174 -32.17 -30.47 -35.20
CA CYS A 174 -31.61 -31.09 -34.00
C CYS A 174 -30.56 -30.15 -33.35
N ARG A 175 -30.62 -30.02 -32.01
CA ARG A 175 -29.48 -29.54 -31.19
C ARG A 175 -28.41 -30.65 -31.17
N PRO A 176 -27.13 -30.36 -31.39
CA PRO A 176 -26.08 -31.30 -31.03
C PRO A 176 -25.72 -31.15 -29.55
N SER A 177 -25.91 -32.25 -28.83
CA SER A 177 -25.40 -32.51 -27.48
C SER A 177 -23.87 -32.55 -27.46
N TRP A 178 -23.26 -31.99 -26.42
CA TRP A 178 -21.83 -32.10 -26.10
C TRP A 178 -21.39 -33.54 -25.80
N SER A 179 -20.12 -33.85 -26.06
CA SER A 179 -19.22 -34.83 -25.40
C SER A 179 -17.81 -34.56 -25.99
N VAL A 180 -16.69 -34.49 -25.28
CA VAL A 180 -16.23 -35.03 -23.98
C VAL A 180 -15.19 -34.07 -23.39
#